data_AF-A0A142XP53-F1
#
_entry.id   AF-A0A142XP53-F1
#
_cell.length_a   1.000
_cell.length_b   1.000
_cell.length_c   1.000
_cell.angle_alpha   90.00
_cell.angle_beta   90.00
_cell.angle_gamma   90.00
#
_symmetry.space_group_name_H-M   'P 1'
#
loop_
_entity.id
_entity.type
_entity.pdbx_description
1 polymer ?
#
loop_
_entity_poly.entity_id
_entity_poly.type
_entity_poly.pdbx_seq_one_letter_code
_entity_poly.pdbx_strand_id
1 'polypeptide(L)'
;MPKHIRCACRGEPDCRLCFGRRFYEYEPGPRGWMPFVCPTCSGTREVTVEGAVEKCFTCAGTGAVDPADPPRDDSPRGLIRNLWRIFFGG
;
A
#
# COMPACT_ATOMS: atom_id res chain seq x y z
N MET A 1 -9.32 10.60 -14.36
CA MET A 1 -9.26 11.40 -13.11
C MET A 1 -8.36 10.66 -12.14
N PRO A 2 -7.22 11.26 -11.76
CA PRO A 2 -6.30 10.67 -10.79
C PRO A 2 -7.00 10.42 -9.45
N LYS A 3 -6.66 9.31 -8.81
CA LYS A 3 -7.13 8.94 -7.47
C LYS A 3 -5.94 8.91 -6.52
N HIS A 4 -6.14 9.46 -5.33
CA HIS A 4 -5.17 9.37 -4.24
C HIS A 4 -5.36 8.06 -3.50
N ILE A 5 -4.37 7.18 -3.60
CA ILE A 5 -4.40 5.84 -2.99
C ILE A 5 -3.39 5.79 -1.86
N ARG A 6 -3.77 5.18 -0.74
CA ARG A 6 -2.86 4.95 0.39
C ARG A 6 -1.81 3.91 0.01
N CYS A 7 -0.55 4.20 0.33
CA CYS A 7 0.55 3.28 0.14
C CYS A 7 0.77 2.43 1.39
N ALA A 8 1.07 1.14 1.20
CA ALA A 8 1.43 0.21 2.26
C ALA A 8 2.74 0.59 2.97
N CYS A 9 3.57 1.43 2.34
CA CYS A 9 4.88 1.86 2.82
C CYS A 9 4.88 2.53 4.21
N ARG A 10 3.71 2.95 4.74
CA ARG A 10 3.55 3.70 6.01
C ARG A 10 4.41 4.98 6.14
N GLY A 11 4.97 5.46 5.04
CA GLY A 11 5.83 6.66 5.01
C GLY A 11 7.31 6.36 4.92
N GLU A 12 7.70 5.12 4.62
CA GLU A 12 9.09 4.74 4.39
C GLU A 12 9.74 5.59 3.27
N PRO A 13 10.83 6.33 3.55
CA PRO A 13 11.53 7.16 2.56
C PRO A 13 12.02 6.36 1.35
N ASP A 14 12.43 5.11 1.54
CA ASP A 14 12.96 4.25 0.47
C ASP A 14 11.87 3.70 -0.47
N CYS A 15 10.59 4.00 -0.20
CA CYS A 15 9.50 3.59 -1.05
C CYS A 15 9.51 4.34 -2.39
N ARG A 16 9.92 3.66 -3.46
CA ARG A 16 9.83 4.18 -4.84
C ARG A 16 8.42 4.40 -5.40
N LEU A 17 7.37 4.01 -4.66
CA LEU A 17 5.97 4.29 -5.07
C LEU A 17 5.46 5.60 -4.47
N CYS A 18 5.63 5.78 -3.16
CA CYS A 18 5.08 6.89 -2.40
C CYS A 18 6.12 7.99 -2.09
N PHE A 19 7.42 7.68 -2.19
CA PHE A 19 8.55 8.53 -1.79
C PHE A 19 8.36 9.15 -0.39
N GLY A 20 7.99 8.32 0.60
CA GLY A 20 7.68 8.76 1.96
C GLY A 20 6.35 9.51 2.14
N ARG A 21 5.61 9.85 1.07
CA ARG A 21 4.39 10.68 1.15
C ARG A 21 3.14 9.94 1.65
N ARG A 22 3.23 8.64 1.94
CA ARG A 22 2.12 7.74 2.37
C ARG A 22 0.97 7.55 1.38
N PHE A 23 0.90 8.36 0.34
CA PHE A 23 -0.09 8.27 -0.73
C PHE A 23 0.60 8.37 -2.08
N TYR A 24 0.00 7.74 -3.09
CA TYR A 24 0.42 7.85 -4.49
C TYR A 24 -0.80 8.13 -5.36
N GLU A 25 -0.56 8.74 -6.51
CA GLU A 25 -1.60 8.98 -7.50
C GLU A 25 -1.67 7.81 -8.47
N TYR A 26 -2.90 7.41 -8.79
CA TYR A 26 -3.18 6.38 -9.77
C TYR A 26 -4.31 6.83 -10.66
N GLU A 27 -4.12 6.67 -11.96
CA GLU A 27 -5.17 6.89 -12.94
C GLU A 27 -5.64 5.55 -13.49
N PRO A 28 -6.88 5.12 -13.18
CA PRO A 28 -7.46 3.93 -13.77
C PRO A 28 -7.56 4.07 -15.29
N GLY A 29 -7.08 3.05 -16.01
CA GLY A 29 -7.16 3.02 -17.48
C GLY A 29 -8.55 2.58 -17.99
N PRO A 30 -8.70 2.36 -19.30
CA PRO A 30 -9.96 1.87 -19.89
C PRO A 30 -10.40 0.50 -19.34
N ARG A 31 -9.45 -0.31 -18.86
CA ARG A 31 -9.69 -1.59 -18.19
C ARG A 31 -9.93 -1.46 -16.67
N GLY A 32 -10.05 -0.23 -16.18
CA GLY A 32 -10.25 0.08 -14.77
C GLY A 32 -8.95 0.00 -13.96
N TRP A 33 -9.09 -0.49 -12.73
CA TRP A 33 -8.00 -0.63 -11.77
C TRP A 33 -7.25 -1.92 -12.06
N MET A 34 -5.95 -1.81 -12.30
CA MET A 34 -5.09 -2.94 -12.62
C MET A 34 -3.88 -2.99 -11.70
N PRO A 35 -3.55 -4.18 -11.16
CA PRO A 35 -2.29 -4.40 -10.47
C PRO A 35 -1.09 -4.09 -11.37
N PHE A 36 -0.03 -3.58 -10.76
CA PHE A 36 1.24 -3.31 -11.44
C PHE A 36 2.43 -3.81 -10.62
N VAL A 37 3.57 -4.04 -11.30
CA VAL A 37 4.79 -4.51 -10.65
C VAL A 37 5.27 -3.49 -9.62
N CYS A 38 5.58 -3.96 -8.40
CA CYS A 38 6.00 -3.05 -7.34
C CYS A 38 7.31 -2.33 -7.74
N PRO A 39 7.35 -0.99 -7.81
CA PRO A 39 8.53 -0.26 -8.25
C PRO A 39 9.66 -0.27 -7.21
N THR A 40 9.36 -0.57 -5.94
CA THR A 40 10.35 -0.61 -4.86
C THR A 40 11.23 -1.85 -4.94
N CYS A 41 10.63 -3.03 -5.10
CA CYS A 41 11.37 -4.30 -5.22
C CYS A 41 11.47 -4.81 -6.67
N SER A 42 10.90 -4.11 -7.65
CA SER A 42 10.83 -4.56 -9.05
C SER A 42 10.25 -5.97 -9.22
N GLY A 43 9.35 -6.39 -8.32
CA GLY A 43 8.75 -7.72 -8.35
C GLY A 43 9.50 -8.83 -7.62
N THR A 44 10.69 -8.56 -7.05
CA THR A 44 11.46 -9.58 -6.30
C THR A 44 10.83 -9.98 -4.96
N ARG A 45 9.82 -9.22 -4.50
CA ARG A 45 9.10 -9.40 -3.22
C ARG A 45 9.91 -9.03 -1.97
N GLU A 46 11.20 -8.77 -2.13
CA GLU A 46 12.14 -8.50 -1.03
C GLU A 46 12.91 -7.20 -1.29
N VAL A 47 13.36 -6.56 -0.21
CA VAL A 47 14.18 -5.35 -0.24
C VAL A 47 15.30 -5.50 0.78
N THR A 48 16.47 -4.93 0.48
CA THR A 48 17.57 -4.86 1.44
C THR A 48 17.48 -3.53 2.18
N VAL A 49 17.22 -3.59 3.48
CA VAL A 49 17.18 -2.42 4.38
C VAL A 49 18.26 -2.63 5.43
N GLU A 50 19.16 -1.66 5.57
CA GLU A 50 20.27 -1.72 6.54
C GLU A 50 21.13 -3.00 6.47
N GLY A 51 21.24 -3.60 5.27
CA GLY A 51 22.01 -4.84 5.05
C GLY A 51 21.26 -6.14 5.36
N ALA A 52 20.02 -6.06 5.86
CA ALA A 52 19.14 -7.21 6.03
C ALA A 52 18.15 -7.34 4.86
N VAL A 53 17.87 -8.57 4.42
CA VAL A 53 16.83 -8.85 3.42
C VAL A 53 15.51 -9.00 4.14
N GLU A 54 14.55 -8.13 3.83
CA GLU A 54 13.22 -8.14 4.41
C GLU A 54 12.15 -8.20 3.33
N LYS A 55 10.91 -8.56 3.73
CA LYS A 55 9.75 -8.45 2.86
C LYS A 55 9.58 -7.00 2.42
N CYS A 56 9.31 -6.78 1.14
CA CYS A 56 9.11 -5.44 0.61
C CYS A 56 7.95 -4.73 1.32
N PHE A 57 8.23 -3.65 2.06
CA PHE A 57 7.25 -2.85 2.78
C PHE A 57 6.20 -2.17 1.88
N THR A 58 6.49 -2.00 0.58
CA THR A 58 5.56 -1.38 -0.38
C THR A 58 4.48 -2.35 -0.87
N CYS A 59 4.82 -3.61 -1.07
CA CYS A 59 3.89 -4.64 -1.58
C CYS A 59 3.64 -5.78 -0.58
N ALA A 60 4.14 -5.67 0.65
CA ALA A 60 4.07 -6.70 1.68
C ALA A 60 4.53 -8.11 1.23
N GLY A 61 5.43 -8.17 0.25
CA GLY A 61 5.95 -9.44 -0.30
C GLY A 61 5.13 -10.08 -1.42
N THR A 62 4.11 -9.41 -1.97
CA THR A 62 3.35 -9.92 -3.13
C THR A 62 4.14 -9.79 -4.45
N GLY A 63 4.99 -8.76 -4.56
CA GLY A 63 5.72 -8.39 -5.78
C GLY A 63 4.92 -7.48 -6.73
N ALA A 64 3.65 -7.25 -6.44
CA ALA A 64 2.78 -6.37 -7.21
C ALA A 64 1.93 -5.49 -6.27
N VAL A 65 1.61 -4.29 -6.72
CA VAL A 65 0.72 -3.38 -6.00
C VAL A 65 -0.62 -3.43 -6.69
N ASP A 66 -1.67 -3.77 -5.93
CA ASP A 66 -3.05 -3.67 -6.39
C ASP A 66 -3.64 -2.34 -5.92
N PRO A 67 -3.94 -1.40 -6.84
CA PRO A 67 -4.52 -0.11 -6.48
C PRO A 67 -6.01 -0.23 -6.10
N ALA A 68 -6.68 -1.30 -6.51
CA ALA A 68 -8.10 -1.55 -6.23
C ALA A 68 -8.36 -1.99 -4.79
N ASP A 69 -7.39 -2.66 -4.17
CA ASP A 69 -7.43 -3.08 -2.77
C ASP A 69 -6.30 -2.41 -1.97
N PRO A 70 -6.40 -1.09 -1.70
CA PRO A 70 -5.41 -0.42 -0.89
C PRO A 70 -5.44 -0.97 0.54
N PRO A 71 -4.27 -1.14 1.19
CA PRO A 71 -4.22 -1.60 2.57
C PRO A 71 -5.07 -0.69 3.45
N ARG A 72 -5.99 -1.31 4.19
CA ARG A 72 -6.86 -0.60 5.13
C ARG A 72 -6.02 0.08 6.20
N ASP A 73 -6.57 1.13 6.79
CA ASP A 73 -5.91 1.86 7.86
C ASP A 73 -5.71 0.93 9.07
N ASP A 74 -4.51 0.39 9.24
CA ASP A 74 -4.12 -0.38 10.43
C ASP A 74 -3.86 0.54 11.63
N SER A 75 -4.11 1.86 11.53
CA SER A 75 -3.99 2.74 12.68
C SER A 75 -4.97 2.34 13.78
N PRO A 76 -4.62 2.53 15.07
CA PRO A 76 -5.51 2.23 16.20
C PRO A 76 -6.90 2.86 16.05
N ARG A 77 -6.99 4.03 15.40
CA ARG A 77 -8.27 4.71 15.10
C ARG A 77 -9.11 3.98 14.05
N GLY A 78 -8.51 3.34 13.04
CA GLY A 78 -9.20 2.53 12.05
C GLY A 78 -9.74 1.23 12.63
N LEU A 79 -8.97 0.61 13.52
CA LEU A 79 -9.37 -0.58 14.28
C LEU A 79 -10.53 -0.27 15.23
N ILE A 80 -10.49 0.85 15.96
CA ILE A 80 -11.59 1.31 16.83
C ILE A 80 -12.87 1.57 16.03
N ARG A 81 -12.80 2.19 14.84
CA ARG A 81 -13.98 2.45 14.00
C ARG A 81 -14.60 1.17 13.42
N ASN A 82 -13.78 0.16 13.11
CA ASN A 82 -14.27 -1.16 12.69
C ASN A 82 -14.88 -1.95 13.86
N LEU A 83 -14.28 -1.89 15.04
CA LEU A 83 -14.85 -2.44 16.27
C LEU A 83 -16.17 -1.78 16.64
N TRP A 84 -16.28 -0.45 16.51
CA TRP A 84 -17.52 0.28 16.79
C TRP A 84 -18.66 -0.11 15.83
N ARG A 85 -18.35 -0.37 14.54
CA ARG A 85 -19.34 -0.90 13.57
C ARG A 85 -19.80 -2.32 13.89
N ILE A 86 -18.95 -3.14 14.50
CA ILE A 86 -19.31 -4.50 14.95
C ILE A 86 -20.17 -4.45 16.23
N PHE A 87 -19.92 -3.48 17.12
CA PHE A 87 -20.63 -3.38 18.40
C PHE A 87 -21.90 -2.51 18.39
N PHE A 88 -22.05 -1.53 17.49
CA PHE A 88 -23.17 -0.59 17.50
C PHE A 88 -24.09 -0.60 16.26
N GLY A 89 -23.94 -1.58 15.36
CA GLY A 89 -24.96 -1.87 14.34
C GLY A 89 -25.02 -0.85 13.18
N GLY A 90 -25.64 -1.28 12.08
CA GLY A 90 -25.82 -0.50 10.85
C GLY A 90 -26.87 0.60 10.96
#